data_AF-A0AAV0BH84-F1
#
_entry.id   AF-A0AAV0BH84-F1
#
_cell.length_a   1.000
_cell.length_b   1.000
_cell.length_c   1.000
_cell.angle_alpha   90.00
_cell.angle_beta   90.00
_cell.angle_gamma   90.00
#
_symmetry.space_group_name_H-M   'P 1'
#
loop_
_entity.id
_entity.type
_entity.pdbx_description
1 polymer ?
#
loop_
_entity_poly.entity_id
_entity_poly.type
_entity_poly.pdbx_seq_one_letter_code
_entity_poly.pdbx_strand_id
1 'polypeptide(L)'
;WTKSYFTDDIQTRQYRSPEAILGSNWGTWVDIWSVGCMIFELLTGDYLFNPDGVWKRYTKDDNHVAQIIELLGSLPPNIAFSEKFGHEIFNRCEELRHMHKLKTWQLEAVLTERYCLEKEPAVKLTAFLEPMLNWIPWKRATAQKMLKHSWFDGAVVMSKTYEK
;
A
#
# COMPACT_ATOMS: atom_id res chain seq x y z
N TRP A 1 19.75 -15.91 -9.12
CA TRP A 1 18.56 -16.25 -8.32
C TRP A 1 17.50 -15.14 -8.33
N THR A 2 17.16 -14.56 -9.48
CA THR A 2 16.16 -13.46 -9.56
C THR A 2 15.31 -13.48 -10.85
N LYS A 3 15.36 -14.55 -11.65
CA LYS A 3 14.69 -14.58 -12.97
C LYS A 3 13.96 -15.89 -13.23
N SER A 4 12.96 -16.19 -12.39
CA SER A 4 11.80 -17.01 -12.76
C SER A 4 10.80 -16.95 -11.62
N TYR A 5 9.72 -16.20 -11.82
CA TYR A 5 8.57 -16.19 -10.93
C TYR A 5 7.67 -17.38 -11.29
N PHE A 6 7.23 -18.15 -10.28
CA PHE A 6 6.35 -19.31 -10.48
C PHE A 6 4.91 -18.88 -10.79
N THR A 7 4.50 -17.73 -10.27
CA THR A 7 3.18 -17.14 -10.45
C THR A 7 3.27 -15.61 -10.30
N ASP A 8 2.39 -14.90 -11.01
CA ASP A 8 2.16 -13.47 -10.83
C ASP A 8 1.09 -13.21 -9.75
N ASP A 9 0.32 -14.23 -9.33
CA ASP A 9 -0.66 -14.12 -8.25
C ASP A 9 0.03 -14.35 -6.89
N ILE A 10 0.42 -13.24 -6.27
CA ILE A 10 1.12 -13.19 -4.99
C ILE A 10 0.34 -12.34 -3.97
N GLN A 11 0.70 -12.47 -2.69
CA GLN A 11 0.14 -11.73 -1.56
C GLN A 11 -1.35 -12.01 -1.30
N THR A 12 -1.75 -12.02 -0.04
CA THR A 12 -3.17 -12.01 0.33
C THR A 12 -3.80 -10.68 -0.05
N ARG A 13 -5.09 -10.69 -0.43
CA ARG A 13 -5.80 -9.56 -1.04
C ARG A 13 -5.57 -8.21 -0.36
N GLN A 14 -5.73 -8.14 0.96
CA GLN A 14 -5.68 -6.89 1.75
C GLN A 14 -4.27 -6.29 1.86
N TYR A 15 -3.24 -7.11 1.65
CA TYR A 15 -1.83 -6.71 1.73
C TYR A 15 -1.17 -6.64 0.36
N ARG A 16 -1.96 -6.77 -0.72
CA ARG A 16 -1.46 -6.84 -2.09
C ARG A 16 -1.03 -5.46 -2.57
N SER A 17 0.18 -5.39 -3.11
CA SER A 17 0.80 -4.17 -3.62
C SER A 17 0.20 -3.72 -4.95
N PRO A 18 0.27 -2.43 -5.32
CA PRO A 18 -0.28 -1.93 -6.58
C PRO A 18 0.37 -2.61 -7.78
N GLU A 19 1.68 -2.85 -7.76
CA GLU A 19 2.38 -3.57 -8.84
C GLU A 19 1.88 -5.01 -9.02
N ALA A 20 1.50 -5.70 -7.94
CA ALA A 20 0.94 -7.05 -8.02
C ALA A 20 -0.51 -7.04 -8.53
N ILE A 21 -1.28 -5.97 -8.27
CA ILE A 21 -2.64 -5.81 -8.82
C ILE A 21 -2.58 -5.49 -10.32
N LEU A 22 -1.67 -4.60 -10.72
CA LEU A 22 -1.53 -4.14 -12.11
C LEU A 22 -0.78 -5.15 -13.01
N GLY A 23 -0.15 -6.17 -12.41
CA GLY A 23 0.58 -7.20 -13.14
C GLY A 23 1.94 -6.72 -13.63
N SER A 24 2.55 -5.77 -12.92
CA SER A 24 3.91 -5.29 -13.16
C SER A 24 4.96 -6.29 -12.70
N ASN A 25 6.21 -6.08 -13.10
CA ASN A 25 7.33 -6.76 -12.46
C ASN A 25 7.42 -6.37 -10.99
N TRP A 26 7.43 -7.36 -10.12
CA TRP A 26 7.56 -7.17 -8.68
C TRP A 26 8.96 -7.59 -8.18
N GLY A 27 9.28 -7.18 -6.95
CA GLY A 27 10.53 -7.49 -6.26
C GLY A 27 10.33 -7.39 -4.75
N THR A 28 11.41 -7.27 -3.97
CA THR A 28 11.35 -7.21 -2.49
C THR A 28 10.49 -6.08 -1.92
N TRP A 29 10.15 -5.07 -2.74
CA TRP A 29 9.32 -3.93 -2.37
C TRP A 29 7.89 -4.34 -2.00
N VAL A 30 7.38 -5.45 -2.56
CA VAL A 30 6.01 -5.92 -2.29
C VAL A 30 5.82 -6.30 -0.82
N ASP A 31 6.87 -6.84 -0.20
CA ASP A 31 6.85 -7.19 1.22
C ASP A 31 6.78 -5.94 2.10
N ILE A 32 7.46 -4.87 1.72
CA ILE A 32 7.40 -3.60 2.45
C ILE A 32 5.99 -3.01 2.41
N TRP A 33 5.30 -3.12 1.28
CA TRP A 33 3.90 -2.71 1.18
C TRP A 33 3.02 -3.51 2.14
N SER A 34 3.14 -4.84 2.11
CA SER A 34 2.37 -5.72 2.98
C SER A 34 2.62 -5.42 4.46
N VAL A 35 3.88 -5.14 4.85
CA VAL A 35 4.22 -4.73 6.21
C VAL A 35 3.56 -3.40 6.58
N GLY A 36 3.55 -2.42 5.68
CA GLY A 36 2.84 -1.14 5.91
C GLY A 36 1.35 -1.34 6.18
N CYS A 37 0.67 -2.14 5.35
CA CYS A 37 -0.74 -2.50 5.55
C CYS A 37 -0.97 -3.24 6.88
N MET A 38 -0.08 -4.18 7.22
CA MET A 38 -0.19 -4.97 8.45
C MET A 38 0.03 -4.14 9.70
N ILE A 39 0.97 -3.19 9.69
CA ILE A 39 1.21 -2.28 10.83
C ILE A 39 -0.04 -1.43 11.09
N PHE A 40 -0.66 -0.91 10.02
CA PHE A 40 -1.91 -0.18 10.14
C PHE A 40 -3.02 -1.04 10.77
N GLU A 41 -3.19 -2.28 10.31
CA GLU A 41 -4.18 -3.21 10.85
C GLU A 41 -3.93 -3.55 12.32
N LEU A 42 -2.68 -3.82 12.70
CA LEU A 42 -2.33 -4.12 14.09
C LEU A 42 -2.64 -2.94 15.04
N LEU A 43 -2.52 -1.70 14.56
CA LEU A 43 -2.77 -0.51 15.36
C LEU A 43 -4.24 -0.11 15.43
N THR A 44 -5.01 -0.39 14.38
CA THR A 44 -6.39 0.09 14.25
C THR A 44 -7.44 -1.01 14.41
N GLY A 45 -7.07 -2.26 14.20
CA GLY A 45 -7.96 -3.42 14.11
C GLY A 45 -8.69 -3.57 12.76
N ASP A 46 -8.48 -2.64 11.82
CA ASP A 46 -9.13 -2.62 10.50
C ASP A 46 -8.11 -2.79 9.38
N TYR A 47 -8.52 -3.43 8.29
CA TYR A 47 -7.70 -3.47 7.08
C TYR A 47 -7.52 -2.06 6.48
N LEU A 48 -6.28 -1.71 6.12
CA LEU A 48 -5.99 -0.48 5.39
C LEU A 48 -6.71 -0.44 4.04
N PHE A 49 -6.71 -1.57 3.34
CA PHE A 49 -7.46 -1.77 2.10
C PHE A 49 -8.32 -3.01 2.23
N ASN A 50 -9.63 -2.85 2.06
CA ASN A 50 -10.59 -3.95 2.09
C ASN A 50 -11.46 -3.89 0.85
N PRO A 51 -10.93 -4.31 -0.31
CA PRO A 51 -11.67 -4.23 -1.56
C PRO A 51 -12.82 -5.22 -1.58
N ASP A 52 -14.03 -4.69 -1.69
CA ASP A 52 -15.21 -5.48 -2.00
C ASP A 52 -15.41 -5.61 -3.52
N GLY A 53 -16.15 -6.64 -3.91
CA GLY A 53 -16.54 -6.83 -5.30
C GLY A 53 -18.04 -6.68 -5.40
N VAL A 54 -18.52 -5.56 -5.96
CA VAL A 54 -19.92 -5.45 -6.35
C VAL A 54 -20.05 -6.01 -7.77
N TRP A 55 -20.62 -7.22 -7.86
CA TRP A 55 -20.66 -8.12 -9.04
C TRP A 55 -21.25 -7.55 -10.36
N LYS A 56 -21.51 -6.25 -10.47
CA LYS A 56 -22.14 -5.62 -11.64
C LYS A 56 -21.57 -4.26 -12.06
N ARG A 57 -20.62 -3.67 -11.33
CA ARG A 57 -20.13 -2.30 -11.63
C ARG A 57 -18.62 -2.19 -11.77
N TYR A 58 -17.87 -2.94 -10.97
CA TYR A 58 -16.41 -2.91 -10.95
C TYR A 58 -15.88 -4.21 -10.34
N THR A 59 -14.64 -4.54 -10.66
CA THR A 59 -13.93 -5.70 -10.11
C THR A 59 -13.39 -5.41 -8.70
N LYS A 60 -12.97 -6.44 -7.97
CA LYS A 60 -12.26 -6.23 -6.70
C LYS A 60 -10.95 -5.46 -6.90
N ASP A 61 -10.28 -5.65 -8.03
CA ASP A 61 -9.03 -4.95 -8.34
C ASP A 61 -9.28 -3.47 -8.65
N ASP A 62 -10.37 -3.14 -9.35
CA ASP A 62 -10.82 -1.76 -9.52
C ASP A 62 -11.04 -1.06 -8.16
N ASN A 63 -11.83 -1.69 -7.27
CA ASN A 63 -12.10 -1.17 -5.93
C ASN A 63 -10.79 -0.99 -5.15
N HIS A 64 -9.89 -1.97 -5.24
CA HIS A 64 -8.62 -1.92 -4.53
C HIS A 64 -7.76 -0.73 -5.00
N VAL A 65 -7.59 -0.55 -6.31
CA VAL A 65 -6.84 0.58 -6.86
C VAL A 65 -7.50 1.92 -6.50
N ALA A 66 -8.83 1.99 -6.48
CA ALA A 66 -9.55 3.18 -6.03
C ALA A 66 -9.22 3.54 -4.58
N GLN A 67 -9.27 2.58 -3.66
CA GLN A 67 -8.92 2.82 -2.25
C GLN A 67 -7.47 3.30 -2.09
N ILE A 68 -6.55 2.76 -2.89
CA ILE A 68 -5.15 3.21 -2.88
C ILE A 68 -5.05 4.67 -3.37
N ILE A 69 -5.77 5.03 -4.45
CA ILE A 69 -5.79 6.41 -4.97
C ILE A 69 -6.44 7.37 -3.97
N GLU A 70 -7.49 6.95 -3.27
CA GLU A 70 -8.13 7.77 -2.23
C GLU A 70 -7.18 8.06 -1.06
N LEU A 71 -6.38 7.08 -0.66
CA LEU A 71 -5.44 7.25 0.46
C LEU A 71 -4.18 8.06 0.07
N LEU A 72 -3.58 7.72 -1.09
CA LEU A 72 -2.24 8.21 -1.48
C LEU A 72 -2.25 9.31 -2.54
N GLY A 73 -3.42 9.62 -3.11
CA GLY A 73 -3.57 10.56 -4.21
C GLY A 73 -3.43 9.91 -5.59
N SER A 74 -3.40 10.75 -6.62
CA SER A 74 -3.43 10.30 -8.01
C SER A 74 -2.21 9.49 -8.40
N LEU A 75 -2.43 8.53 -9.29
CA LEU A 75 -1.39 7.74 -9.91
C LEU A 75 -0.31 8.62 -10.56
N PRO A 76 0.99 8.30 -10.44
CA PRO A 76 2.00 8.92 -11.27
C PRO A 76 1.70 8.69 -12.76
N PRO A 77 1.84 9.72 -13.62
CA PRO A 77 1.65 9.57 -15.06
C PRO A 77 2.56 8.48 -15.63
N ASN A 78 2.08 7.75 -16.64
CA ASN A 78 2.75 6.62 -17.32
C ASN A 78 2.74 5.26 -16.62
N ILE A 79 2.28 5.14 -15.36
CA ILE A 79 2.15 3.82 -14.71
C ILE A 79 0.84 3.15 -15.15
N ALA A 80 -0.23 3.93 -15.33
CA ALA A 80 -1.61 3.45 -15.58
C ALA A 80 -1.70 2.46 -16.75
N PHE A 81 -0.99 2.74 -17.84
CA PHE A 81 -1.07 1.97 -19.09
C PHE A 81 0.09 1.03 -19.34
N SER A 82 1.22 1.23 -18.65
CA SER A 82 2.43 0.45 -18.91
C SER A 82 2.31 -1.01 -18.46
N GLU A 83 1.31 -1.31 -17.64
CA GLU A 83 1.19 -2.56 -16.93
C GLU A 83 0.19 -3.53 -17.58
N LYS A 84 0.44 -4.82 -17.37
CA LYS A 84 -0.28 -5.94 -18.01
C LYS A 84 -1.80 -5.80 -17.90
N PHE A 85 -2.31 -5.40 -16.73
CA PHE A 85 -3.74 -5.22 -16.46
C PHE A 85 -4.16 -3.75 -16.40
N GLY A 86 -3.25 -2.81 -16.66
CA GLY A 86 -3.52 -1.38 -16.58
C GLY A 86 -4.68 -0.92 -17.48
N HIS A 87 -4.77 -1.50 -18.68
CA HIS A 87 -5.82 -1.19 -19.65
C HIS A 87 -7.23 -1.64 -19.22
N GLU A 88 -7.35 -2.59 -18.29
CA GLU A 88 -8.62 -3.08 -17.73
C GLU A 88 -9.16 -2.13 -16.65
N ILE A 89 -8.26 -1.44 -15.94
CA ILE A 89 -8.55 -0.59 -14.78
C ILE A 89 -8.65 0.89 -15.18
N PHE A 90 -7.76 1.37 -16.06
CA PHE A 90 -7.65 2.78 -16.44
C PHE A 90 -8.16 3.09 -17.86
N ASN A 91 -8.82 4.24 -18.01
CA ASN A 91 -9.22 4.84 -19.29
C ASN A 91 -8.04 5.57 -19.93
N ARG A 92 -8.15 5.98 -21.21
CA ARG A 92 -7.04 6.64 -21.95
C ARG A 92 -6.55 7.96 -21.35
N CYS A 93 -7.30 8.54 -20.42
CA CYS A 93 -6.95 9.75 -19.68
C CYS A 93 -6.28 9.45 -18.33
N GLU A 94 -5.88 8.19 -18.07
CA GLU A 94 -5.28 7.71 -16.81
C GLU A 94 -6.24 7.77 -15.60
N GLU A 95 -7.55 7.83 -15.84
CA GLU A 95 -8.58 7.78 -14.80
C GLU A 95 -9.17 6.37 -14.67
N LEU A 96 -9.72 6.03 -13.52
CA LEU A 96 -10.42 4.74 -13.35
C LEU A 96 -11.63 4.65 -14.28
N ARG A 97 -11.76 3.52 -14.99
CA ARG A 97 -12.85 3.29 -15.95
C ARG A 97 -14.21 3.24 -15.30
N HIS A 98 -14.29 2.64 -14.11
CA HIS A 98 -15.54 2.28 -13.48
C HIS A 98 -15.88 3.17 -12.27
N MET A 99 -15.03 4.15 -11.94
CA MET A 99 -15.17 5.02 -10.76
C MET A 99 -14.70 6.45 -11.04
N HIS A 100 -15.59 7.42 -10.87
CA HIS A 100 -15.37 8.82 -11.28
C HIS A 100 -15.48 9.84 -10.13
N LYS A 101 -15.68 9.39 -8.90
CA LYS A 101 -15.82 10.25 -7.71
C LYS A 101 -15.02 9.67 -6.55
N LEU A 102 -13.70 9.83 -6.62
CA LEU A 102 -12.81 9.47 -5.52
C LEU A 102 -12.65 10.70 -4.63
N LYS A 103 -12.86 10.54 -3.32
CA LYS A 103 -12.54 11.60 -2.36
C LYS A 103 -11.24 11.22 -1.68
N THR A 104 -10.19 12.00 -1.90
CA THR A 104 -8.92 11.78 -1.22
C THR A 104 -9.09 11.96 0.28
N TRP A 105 -8.66 10.97 1.06
CA TRP A 105 -8.62 11.00 2.51
C TRP A 105 -7.24 10.54 2.97
N GLN A 106 -6.35 11.50 3.17
CA GLN A 106 -4.95 11.23 3.49
C GLN A 106 -4.82 10.45 4.80
N LEU A 107 -3.75 9.66 4.90
CA LEU A 107 -3.53 8.76 6.04
C LEU A 107 -3.57 9.47 7.40
N GLU A 108 -2.97 10.66 7.54
CA GLU A 108 -3.05 11.44 8.79
C GLU A 108 -4.49 11.81 9.15
N ALA A 109 -5.29 12.24 8.16
CA ALA A 109 -6.69 12.58 8.35
C ALA A 109 -7.52 11.34 8.71
N VAL A 110 -7.25 10.18 8.10
CA VAL A 110 -7.90 8.92 8.47
C VAL A 110 -7.60 8.58 9.93
N LEU A 111 -6.34 8.64 10.35
CA LEU A 111 -5.92 8.32 11.72
C LEU A 111 -6.56 9.27 12.75
N THR A 112 -6.61 10.57 12.45
CA THR A 112 -7.17 11.57 13.37
C THR A 112 -8.69 11.61 13.38
N GLU A 113 -9.35 11.58 12.22
CA GLU A 113 -10.80 11.77 12.10
C GLU A 113 -11.59 10.49 12.33
N ARG A 114 -11.10 9.33 11.84
CA ARG A 114 -11.82 8.05 11.96
C ARG A 114 -11.45 7.29 13.22
N TYR A 115 -10.16 7.26 13.55
CA TYR A 115 -9.65 6.50 14.68
C TYR A 115 -9.38 7.35 15.93
N CYS A 116 -9.66 8.66 15.85
CA CYS A 116 -9.51 9.60 16.97
C CYS A 116 -8.10 9.62 17.57
N LEU A 117 -7.05 9.31 16.79
CA LEU A 117 -5.68 9.45 17.25
C LEU A 117 -5.37 10.92 17.48
N GLU A 118 -4.62 11.21 18.54
CA GLU A 118 -4.05 12.52 18.74
C GLU A 118 -3.14 12.90 17.56
N LYS A 119 -3.07 14.21 17.27
CA LYS A 119 -2.36 14.74 16.10
C LYS A 119 -0.90 14.31 16.05
N GLU A 120 -0.18 14.41 17.17
CA GLU A 120 1.25 14.08 17.25
C GLU A 120 1.54 12.59 16.92
N PRO A 121 0.89 11.61 17.58
CA PRO A 121 0.98 10.20 17.18
C PRO A 121 0.59 9.94 15.73
N ALA A 122 -0.49 10.57 15.24
CA ALA A 122 -0.95 10.39 13.86
C ALA A 122 0.08 10.87 12.83
N VAL A 123 0.71 12.04 13.06
CA VAL A 123 1.78 12.57 12.20
C VAL A 123 2.98 11.63 12.20
N LYS A 124 3.41 11.15 13.38
CA LYS A 124 4.56 10.24 13.49
C LYS A 124 4.31 8.89 12.79
N LEU A 125 3.09 8.36 12.94
CA LEU A 125 2.70 7.11 12.30
C LEU A 125 2.59 7.27 10.79
N THR A 126 2.01 8.37 10.32
CA THR A 126 1.93 8.70 8.90
C THR A 126 3.32 8.81 8.28
N ALA A 127 4.23 9.55 8.92
CA ALA A 127 5.63 9.68 8.47
C ALA A 127 6.36 8.33 8.39
N PHE A 128 5.97 7.36 9.24
CA PHE A 128 6.52 6.01 9.22
C PHE A 128 5.89 5.12 8.13
N LEU A 129 4.59 5.23 7.87
CA LEU A 129 3.88 4.38 6.91
C LEU A 129 4.00 4.86 5.46
N GLU A 130 3.99 6.16 5.19
CA GLU A 130 4.05 6.71 3.83
C GLU A 130 5.25 6.21 3.01
N PRO A 131 6.48 6.09 3.55
CA PRO A 131 7.60 5.53 2.81
C PRO A 131 7.41 4.06 2.43
N MET A 132 6.63 3.30 3.20
CA MET A 132 6.29 1.90 2.92
C MET A 132 5.15 1.79 1.90
N LEU A 133 4.25 2.76 1.86
CA LEU A 133 3.08 2.79 0.99
C LEU A 133 3.33 3.59 -0.29
N ASN A 134 4.58 3.76 -0.73
CA ASN A 134 4.84 4.47 -1.96
C ASN A 134 4.29 3.70 -3.18
N TRP A 135 3.61 4.42 -4.07
CA TRP A 135 3.08 3.87 -5.32
C TRP A 135 4.18 3.24 -6.19
N ILE A 136 5.33 3.89 -6.26
CA ILE A 136 6.44 3.49 -7.11
C ILE A 136 7.33 2.51 -6.34
N PRO A 137 7.45 1.24 -6.77
CA PRO A 137 8.12 0.19 -5.98
C PRO A 137 9.56 0.54 -5.61
N TRP A 138 10.35 1.10 -6.55
CA TRP A 138 11.75 1.46 -6.30
C TRP A 138 11.94 2.76 -5.52
N LYS A 139 10.88 3.55 -5.29
CA LYS A 139 10.89 4.69 -4.36
C LYS A 139 10.45 4.30 -2.95
N ARG A 140 9.87 3.11 -2.79
CA ARG A 140 9.47 2.55 -1.50
C ARG A 140 10.70 2.33 -0.63
N ALA A 141 10.60 2.66 0.66
CA ALA A 141 11.71 2.51 1.59
C ALA A 141 12.07 1.03 1.78
N THR A 142 13.35 0.73 2.01
CA THR A 142 13.76 -0.63 2.36
C THR A 142 13.51 -0.90 3.85
N ALA A 143 13.35 -2.16 4.24
CA ALA A 143 13.23 -2.55 5.65
C ALA A 143 14.42 -2.00 6.48
N GLN A 144 15.64 -2.08 5.93
CA GLN A 144 16.84 -1.52 6.58
C GLN A 144 16.73 -0.02 6.85
N LYS A 145 16.15 0.76 5.93
CA LYS A 145 15.90 2.19 6.12
C LYS A 145 14.82 2.41 7.19
N MET A 146 13.75 1.63 7.16
CA MET A 146 12.63 1.77 8.09
C MET A 146 12.98 1.38 9.53
N LEU A 147 13.90 0.43 9.73
CA LEU A 147 14.42 0.10 11.07
C LEU A 147 15.16 1.27 11.74
N LYS A 148 15.62 2.26 10.97
CA LYS A 148 16.27 3.47 11.49
C LYS A 148 15.31 4.65 11.67
N HIS A 149 14.02 4.43 11.43
CA HIS A 149 13.02 5.48 11.58
C HIS A 149 12.78 5.79 13.06
N SER A 150 12.57 7.06 13.40
CA SER A 150 12.34 7.53 14.78
C SER A 150 11.08 6.95 15.44
N TRP A 151 10.23 6.26 14.67
CA TRP A 151 9.09 5.51 15.20
C TRP A 151 9.52 4.41 16.18
N PHE A 152 10.73 3.85 15.99
CA PHE A 152 11.30 2.86 16.89
C PHE A 152 12.16 3.47 18.01
N ASP A 153 12.25 4.80 18.13
CA ASP A 153 12.99 5.44 19.22
C ASP A 153 12.33 5.07 20.56
N GLY A 154 13.09 4.40 21.44
CA GLY A 154 12.59 3.88 22.71
C GLY A 154 12.00 2.46 22.65
N ALA A 155 11.95 1.84 21.47
CA ALA A 155 11.58 0.43 21.36
C ALA A 155 12.71 -0.46 21.91
N VAL A 156 12.38 -1.29 22.91
CA VAL A 156 13.33 -2.28 23.45
C VAL A 156 13.34 -3.49 22.52
N VAL A 157 14.36 -3.60 21.68
CA VAL A 157 14.57 -4.80 20.88
C VAL A 157 15.15 -5.89 21.77
N MET A 158 14.30 -6.84 22.18
CA MET A 158 14.73 -8.05 22.87
C MET A 158 15.44 -8.99 21.87
N SER A 159 16.69 -8.70 21.52
CA SER A 159 17.50 -9.66 20.77
C SER A 159 17.94 -10.77 21.71
N LYS A 160 17.33 -11.95 21.62
CA LYS A 160 18.00 -13.17 22.08
C LYS A 160 19.14 -13.44 21.10
N THR A 161 20.34 -12.99 21.46
CA THR A 161 21.56 -13.45 20.80
C THR A 161 21.67 -14.93 21.07
N TYR A 162 21.28 -15.76 20.10
CA TYR A 162 21.68 -17.16 20.12
C TYR A 162 23.17 -17.17 19.78
N GLU A 163 24.01 -17.11 20.82
CA GLU A 163 25.42 -17.45 20.69
C GLU A 163 25.51 -18.87 20.13
N LYS A 164 26.26 -19.01 19.03
CA LYS A 164 26.58 -20.30 18.41
C LYS A 164 27.68 -20.99 19.21
#